data_AF-A0A8S2PCX2-F1
#
_entry.id   AF-A0A8S2PCX2-F1
#
_cell.length_a   1.000
_cell.length_b   1.000
_cell.length_c   1.000
_cell.angle_alpha   90.00
_cell.angle_beta   90.00
_cell.angle_gamma   90.00
#
_symmetry.space_group_name_H-M   'P 1'
#
loop_
_entity.id
_entity.type
_entity.pdbx_description
1 polymer ?
#
loop_
_entity_poly.entity_id
_entity_poly.type
_entity_poly.pdbx_seq_one_letter_code
_entity_poly.pdbx_strand_id
1 'polypeptide(L)'
;IENAGEVNHLSNAATTITTDETTSAKPTVDIRIAAIDNGLAFPFKHPDEWRTYPFHWAWLPQAKTPFSDDIKALVLPLLADMNFIQHEICDEIQRLFSQDKNYERRLVERQLSVMRGQIINLAQAMRDGKSPFQLVQMPGVIVERLVSDALGDPPGSRQFKQKFNDRYPLFTWF
;
A
#
# COMPACT_ATOMS: atom_id res chain seq x y z
N ILE A 1 -59.33 -14.39 -66.88
CA ILE A 1 -59.76 -15.56 -66.09
C ILE A 1 -58.60 -16.54 -66.17
N GLU A 2 -57.59 -16.29 -65.33
CA GLU A 2 -57.11 -17.18 -64.25
C GLU A 2 -56.23 -18.32 -64.80
N ASN A 3 -54.90 -18.25 -64.62
CA ASN A 3 -54.11 -18.83 -63.50
C ASN A 3 -54.11 -20.37 -63.53
N ALA A 4 -53.02 -21.12 -63.30
CA ALA A 4 -51.70 -20.84 -62.73
C ALA A 4 -50.77 -22.04 -63.03
N GLY A 5 -49.46 -21.87 -62.83
CA GLY A 5 -48.50 -22.98 -62.83
C GLY A 5 -47.03 -22.55 -62.86
N GLU A 6 -46.66 -21.64 -61.97
CA GLU A 6 -45.35 -20.99 -61.84
C GLU A 6 -44.30 -21.95 -61.23
N VAL A 7 -43.13 -22.00 -61.87
CA VAL A 7 -41.93 -22.74 -61.43
C VAL A 7 -41.25 -22.00 -60.29
N ASN A 8 -41.37 -22.52 -59.07
CA ASN A 8 -40.65 -21.99 -57.92
C ASN A 8 -39.22 -22.53 -57.86
N HIS A 9 -38.27 -21.62 -58.11
CA HIS A 9 -36.86 -21.73 -57.75
C HIS A 9 -36.71 -21.99 -56.25
N LEU A 10 -36.20 -23.15 -55.86
CA LEU A 10 -35.70 -23.37 -54.51
C LEU A 10 -34.29 -22.76 -54.43
N SER A 11 -34.18 -21.73 -53.59
CA SER A 11 -32.93 -21.07 -53.22
C SER A 11 -32.08 -21.99 -52.34
N ASN A 12 -30.79 -22.06 -52.65
CA ASN A 12 -29.78 -22.67 -51.80
C ASN A 12 -29.70 -21.90 -50.47
N ALA A 13 -30.25 -22.47 -49.41
CA ALA A 13 -29.95 -22.02 -48.06
C ALA A 13 -28.49 -22.36 -47.77
N ALA A 14 -27.62 -21.38 -47.87
CA ALA A 14 -26.28 -21.45 -47.31
C ALA A 14 -26.41 -21.66 -45.80
N THR A 15 -26.17 -22.89 -45.34
CA THR A 15 -25.90 -23.18 -43.95
C THR A 15 -24.60 -22.46 -43.60
N THR A 16 -24.72 -21.23 -43.10
CA THR A 16 -23.64 -20.58 -42.36
C THR A 16 -23.31 -21.50 -41.20
N ILE A 17 -22.17 -22.18 -41.30
CA ILE A 17 -21.54 -22.82 -40.16
C ILE A 17 -21.17 -21.65 -39.24
N THR A 18 -22.04 -21.37 -38.28
CA THR A 18 -21.68 -20.58 -37.11
C THR A 18 -20.61 -21.40 -36.42
N THR A 19 -19.34 -21.04 -36.63
CA THR A 19 -18.28 -21.43 -35.73
C THR A 19 -18.65 -20.84 -34.37
N ASP A 20 -19.29 -21.65 -33.53
CA ASP A 20 -19.29 -21.42 -32.10
C ASP A 20 -17.83 -21.41 -31.66
N GLU A 21 -17.24 -20.22 -31.65
CA GLU A 21 -16.08 -19.93 -30.83
C GLU A 21 -16.51 -20.17 -29.38
N THR A 22 -16.42 -21.44 -28.98
CA THR A 22 -16.42 -21.83 -27.59
C THR A 22 -15.15 -21.22 -27.02
N THR A 23 -15.28 -19.99 -26.50
CA THR A 23 -14.30 -19.31 -25.70
C THR A 23 -13.88 -20.27 -24.59
N SER A 24 -12.78 -20.99 -24.82
CA SER A 24 -12.14 -21.83 -23.82
C SER A 24 -11.67 -20.86 -22.74
N ALA A 25 -12.53 -20.63 -21.74
CA ALA A 25 -12.23 -19.80 -20.60
C ALA A 25 -10.99 -20.42 -19.94
N LYS A 26 -9.83 -19.77 -20.12
CA LYS A 26 -8.59 -20.19 -19.48
C LYS A 26 -8.88 -20.36 -17.99
N PRO A 27 -8.53 -21.49 -17.37
CA PRO A 27 -8.74 -21.67 -15.95
C PRO A 27 -7.96 -20.58 -15.22
N THR A 28 -8.68 -19.76 -14.45
CA THR A 28 -8.10 -18.73 -13.60
C THR A 28 -7.39 -19.42 -12.45
N VAL A 29 -6.06 -19.35 -12.42
CA VAL A 29 -5.26 -19.84 -11.29
C VAL A 29 -5.33 -18.78 -10.18
N ASP A 30 -5.88 -19.16 -9.02
CA ASP A 30 -5.92 -18.32 -7.82
C ASP A 30 -4.62 -18.48 -7.02
N ILE A 31 -3.88 -17.39 -6.82
CA ILE A 31 -2.62 -17.35 -6.06
C ILE A 31 -2.77 -16.33 -4.93
N ARG A 32 -2.43 -16.75 -3.70
CA ARG A 32 -2.55 -15.92 -2.49
C ARG A 32 -1.24 -15.89 -1.69
N ILE A 33 -1.01 -14.79 -0.96
CA ILE A 33 0.15 -14.57 -0.10
C ILE A 33 -0.32 -14.40 1.35
N ALA A 34 0.42 -14.96 2.31
CA ALA A 34 0.20 -14.75 3.74
C ALA A 34 1.47 -14.14 4.38
N ALA A 35 1.33 -13.02 5.08
CA ALA A 35 2.41 -12.39 5.83
C ALA A 35 2.39 -12.88 7.30
N ILE A 36 3.26 -13.85 7.60
CA ILE A 36 3.42 -14.45 8.94
C ILE A 36 4.66 -13.91 9.64
N ASP A 37 4.77 -14.17 10.95
CA ASP A 37 5.94 -13.81 11.77
C ASP A 37 6.24 -12.30 11.82
N ASN A 38 5.22 -11.51 12.21
CA ASN A 38 5.31 -10.05 12.32
C ASN A 38 5.79 -9.55 13.70
N GLY A 39 6.36 -10.44 14.53
CA GLY A 39 6.68 -10.16 15.94
C GLY A 39 7.79 -9.12 16.18
N LEU A 40 8.59 -8.82 15.16
CA LEU A 40 9.69 -7.85 15.22
C LEU A 40 9.35 -6.52 14.51
N ALA A 41 8.06 -6.20 14.37
CA ALA A 41 7.59 -4.93 13.81
C ALA A 41 7.58 -3.79 14.85
N PHE A 42 7.18 -2.59 14.43
CA PHE A 42 7.03 -1.39 15.27
C PHE A 42 8.31 -0.94 16.01
N PRO A 43 9.40 -0.59 15.30
CA PRO A 43 10.59 -0.06 15.94
C PRO A 43 10.36 1.38 16.44
N PHE A 44 10.99 1.75 17.57
CA PHE A 44 10.90 3.11 18.13
C PHE A 44 11.85 4.12 17.45
N LYS A 45 12.76 3.65 16.60
CA LYS A 45 13.64 4.47 15.75
C LYS A 45 13.99 3.71 14.47
N HIS A 46 14.44 4.40 13.43
CA HIS A 46 15.07 3.73 12.29
C HIS A 46 16.34 3.00 12.72
N PRO A 47 16.67 1.83 12.12
CA PRO A 47 17.90 1.13 12.43
C PRO A 47 19.14 2.01 12.22
N ASP A 48 20.15 1.83 13.07
CA ASP A 48 21.46 2.42 12.85
C ASP A 48 22.17 1.66 11.71
N GLU A 49 23.04 2.33 10.94
CA GLU A 49 23.69 1.78 9.74
C GLU A 49 24.46 0.45 9.97
N TRP A 50 24.95 0.20 11.18
CA TRP A 50 25.72 -1.01 11.53
C TRP A 50 24.85 -2.25 11.74
N ARG A 51 23.52 -2.10 11.86
CA ARG A 51 22.56 -3.21 11.96
C ARG A 51 21.41 -2.97 11.00
N THR A 52 21.61 -3.34 9.75
CA THR A 52 20.60 -3.20 8.71
C THR A 52 19.56 -4.29 8.90
N TYR A 53 18.30 -3.90 9.07
CA TYR A 53 17.15 -4.82 9.01
C TYR A 53 16.46 -4.62 7.65
N PRO A 54 17.03 -5.17 6.57
CA PRO A 54 16.54 -4.92 5.22
C PRO A 54 15.21 -5.65 4.97
N PHE A 55 14.41 -5.07 4.07
CA PHE A 55 13.25 -5.76 3.50
C PHE A 55 13.72 -6.73 2.42
N HIS A 56 13.81 -8.03 2.74
CA HIS A 56 14.35 -9.03 1.81
C HIS A 56 13.63 -9.09 0.45
N TRP A 57 12.33 -8.81 0.42
CA TRP A 57 11.55 -8.78 -0.81
C TRP A 57 12.02 -7.68 -1.78
N ALA A 58 12.76 -6.65 -1.33
CA ALA A 58 13.25 -5.57 -2.17
C ALA A 58 14.27 -6.06 -3.22
N TRP A 59 14.93 -7.20 -2.99
CA TRP A 59 15.87 -7.79 -3.96
C TRP A 59 15.19 -8.63 -5.05
N LEU A 60 13.90 -8.93 -4.88
CA LEU A 60 13.16 -9.69 -5.88
C LEU A 60 12.87 -8.82 -7.11
N PRO A 61 12.89 -9.38 -8.33
CA PRO A 61 12.54 -8.63 -9.56
C PRO A 61 11.19 -7.91 -9.47
N GLN A 62 10.22 -8.51 -8.77
CA GLN A 62 8.88 -7.97 -8.54
C GLN A 62 8.91 -6.60 -7.85
N ALA A 63 9.88 -6.34 -6.99
CA ALA A 63 10.01 -5.05 -6.29
C ALA A 63 10.41 -3.91 -7.22
N LYS A 64 10.89 -4.19 -8.43
CA LYS A 64 11.24 -3.17 -9.44
C LYS A 64 10.02 -2.71 -10.24
N THR A 65 8.92 -3.43 -10.18
CA THR A 65 7.65 -3.04 -10.83
C THR A 65 7.00 -1.90 -10.04
N PRO A 66 6.59 -0.80 -10.70
CA PRO A 66 5.84 0.28 -10.05
C PRO A 66 4.56 -0.19 -9.36
N PHE A 67 4.11 0.55 -8.35
CA PHE A 67 2.80 0.31 -7.75
C PHE A 67 1.68 0.43 -8.80
N SER A 68 0.82 -0.58 -8.87
CA SER A 68 -0.33 -0.60 -9.78
C SER A 68 -1.36 0.48 -9.46
N ASP A 69 -2.20 0.83 -10.43
CA ASP A 69 -3.30 1.76 -10.19
C ASP A 69 -4.31 1.21 -9.17
N ASP A 70 -4.53 -0.11 -9.17
CA ASP A 70 -5.42 -0.77 -8.22
C ASP A 70 -4.98 -0.57 -6.76
N ILE A 71 -3.69 -0.81 -6.44
CA ILE A 71 -3.20 -0.65 -5.07
C ILE A 71 -3.16 0.83 -4.67
N LYS A 72 -2.87 1.73 -5.62
CA LYS A 72 -2.92 3.18 -5.39
C LYS A 72 -4.34 3.63 -5.08
N ALA A 73 -5.33 3.21 -5.86
CA ALA A 73 -6.74 3.55 -5.66
C ALA A 73 -7.27 3.01 -4.32
N LEU A 74 -6.82 1.81 -3.91
CA LEU A 74 -7.21 1.22 -2.63
C LEU A 74 -6.58 1.93 -1.42
N VAL A 75 -5.29 2.25 -1.47
CA VAL A 75 -4.51 2.63 -0.29
C VAL A 75 -4.31 4.16 -0.16
N LEU A 76 -4.10 4.88 -1.26
CA LEU A 76 -3.80 6.33 -1.20
C LEU A 76 -4.87 7.17 -0.49
N PRO A 77 -6.19 6.94 -0.68
CA PRO A 77 -7.21 7.73 0.02
C PRO A 77 -7.09 7.59 1.54
N LEU A 78 -6.76 6.39 2.02
CA LEU A 78 -6.58 6.09 3.45
C LEU A 78 -5.32 6.77 4.01
N LEU A 79 -4.21 6.71 3.27
CA LEU A 79 -2.95 7.32 3.73
C LEU A 79 -2.95 8.86 3.65
N ALA A 80 -3.80 9.44 2.80
CA ALA A 80 -3.96 10.88 2.67
C ALA A 80 -4.86 11.47 3.76
N ASP A 81 -5.74 10.67 4.38
CA ASP A 81 -6.65 11.11 5.43
C ASP A 81 -5.96 11.07 6.80
N MET A 82 -5.63 12.26 7.33
CA MET A 82 -5.02 12.40 8.65
C MET A 82 -5.95 11.97 9.79
N ASN A 83 -7.27 12.01 9.62
CA ASN A 83 -8.21 11.53 10.62
C ASN A 83 -8.19 10.00 10.67
N PHE A 84 -8.17 9.33 9.52
CA PHE A 84 -7.99 7.87 9.46
C PHE A 84 -6.68 7.44 10.09
N ILE A 85 -5.54 8.03 9.70
CA ILE A 85 -4.24 7.72 10.29
C ILE A 85 -4.24 7.94 11.81
N GLN A 86 -4.92 8.98 12.27
CA GLN A 86 -4.98 9.28 13.69
C GLN A 86 -5.86 8.30 14.47
N HIS A 87 -7.12 8.19 14.08
CA HIS A 87 -8.15 7.53 14.87
C HIS A 87 -8.21 6.03 14.62
N GLU A 88 -8.09 5.60 13.36
CA GLU A 88 -8.22 4.18 13.01
C GLU A 88 -6.89 3.42 13.14
N ILE A 89 -5.75 4.11 13.04
CA ILE A 89 -4.42 3.47 13.16
C ILE A 89 -3.74 3.83 14.49
N CYS A 90 -3.43 5.11 14.72
CA CYS A 90 -2.59 5.48 15.87
C CYS A 90 -3.29 5.24 17.21
N ASP A 91 -4.53 5.70 17.38
CA ASP A 91 -5.28 5.56 18.62
C ASP A 91 -5.55 4.08 18.93
N GLU A 92 -5.85 3.27 17.90
CA GLU A 92 -6.09 1.84 18.04
C GLU A 92 -4.82 1.06 18.41
N ILE A 93 -3.66 1.37 17.80
CA ILE A 93 -2.37 0.79 18.21
C ILE A 93 -2.04 1.18 19.66
N GLN A 94 -2.25 2.44 20.04
CA GLN A 94 -2.00 2.89 21.40
C GLN A 94 -2.90 2.17 22.40
N ARG A 95 -4.18 1.97 22.05
CA ARG A 95 -5.14 1.19 22.83
C ARG A 95 -4.69 -0.26 22.97
N LEU A 96 -4.26 -0.90 21.88
CA LEU A 96 -3.75 -2.28 21.90
C LEU A 96 -2.50 -2.41 22.78
N PHE A 97 -1.50 -1.55 22.58
CA PHE A 97 -0.22 -1.64 23.30
C PHE A 97 -0.37 -1.31 24.79
N SER A 98 -1.37 -0.52 25.19
CA SER A 98 -1.65 -0.21 26.60
C SER A 98 -2.11 -1.41 27.43
N GLN A 99 -2.41 -2.55 26.81
CA GLN A 99 -2.74 -3.79 27.49
C GLN A 99 -1.50 -4.52 28.03
N ASP A 100 -0.29 -4.17 27.57
CA ASP A 100 0.95 -4.73 28.09
C ASP A 100 1.26 -4.17 29.48
N LYS A 101 1.71 -5.04 30.40
CA LYS A 101 2.11 -4.65 31.76
C LYS A 101 3.29 -3.67 31.76
N ASN A 102 4.15 -3.74 30.75
CA ASN A 102 5.34 -2.91 30.58
C ASN A 102 5.09 -1.73 29.61
N TYR A 103 3.83 -1.36 29.38
CA TYR A 103 3.49 -0.25 28.50
C TYR A 103 4.17 1.07 28.92
N GLU A 104 4.94 1.66 28.01
CA GLU A 104 5.51 2.98 28.17
C GLU A 104 4.96 3.91 27.08
N ARG A 105 4.10 4.86 27.47
CA ARG A 105 3.48 5.83 26.53
C ARG A 105 4.50 6.54 25.65
N ARG A 106 5.64 6.94 26.22
CA ARG A 106 6.72 7.64 25.48
C ARG A 106 7.36 6.75 24.41
N LEU A 107 7.52 5.45 24.68
CA LEU A 107 8.05 4.49 23.72
C LEU A 107 7.07 4.30 22.55
N VAL A 108 5.77 4.12 22.86
CA VAL A 108 4.73 3.96 21.85
C VAL A 108 4.61 5.20 20.97
N GLU A 109 4.67 6.41 21.53
CA GLU A 109 4.69 7.62 20.72
C GLU A 109 5.87 7.68 19.75
N ARG A 110 7.06 7.20 20.16
CA ARG A 110 8.23 7.10 19.27
C ARG A 110 8.00 6.08 18.15
N GLN A 111 7.41 4.92 18.46
CA GLN A 111 7.03 3.93 17.45
C GLN A 111 6.03 4.52 16.43
N LEU A 112 5.00 5.21 16.91
CA LEU A 112 4.04 5.90 16.04
C LEU A 112 4.71 7.01 15.22
N SER A 113 5.72 7.69 15.75
CA SER A 113 6.48 8.69 15.00
C SER A 113 7.27 8.11 13.83
N VAL A 114 7.85 6.92 13.99
CA VAL A 114 8.46 6.17 12.88
C VAL A 114 7.39 5.74 11.88
N MET A 115 6.28 5.17 12.36
CA MET A 115 5.17 4.70 11.50
C MET A 115 4.59 5.82 10.64
N ARG A 116 4.34 7.01 11.21
CA ARG A 116 3.87 8.19 10.46
C ARG A 116 4.85 8.60 9.36
N GLY A 117 6.16 8.55 9.63
CA GLY A 117 7.19 8.79 8.62
C GLY A 117 7.17 7.76 7.48
N GLN A 118 6.96 6.48 7.81
CA GLN A 118 6.79 5.42 6.81
C GLN A 118 5.55 5.63 5.94
N ILE A 119 4.42 6.03 6.56
CA ILE A 119 3.17 6.35 5.85
C ILE A 119 3.38 7.50 4.87
N ILE A 120 4.09 8.56 5.27
CA ILE A 120 4.39 9.69 4.38
C ILE A 120 5.23 9.25 3.19
N ASN A 121 6.31 8.47 3.43
CA ASN A 121 7.15 7.97 2.34
C ASN A 121 6.36 7.06 1.39
N LEU A 122 5.51 6.17 1.92
CA LEU A 122 4.66 5.29 1.11
C LEU A 122 3.67 6.07 0.27
N ALA A 123 2.96 7.05 0.86
CA ALA A 123 2.03 7.89 0.13
C ALA A 123 2.73 8.68 -0.99
N GLN A 124 3.91 9.24 -0.71
CA GLN A 124 4.70 9.95 -1.71
C GLN A 124 5.18 9.01 -2.83
N ALA A 125 5.70 7.83 -2.51
CA ALA A 125 6.14 6.85 -3.49
C ALA A 125 4.99 6.41 -4.42
N MET A 126 3.80 6.19 -3.86
CA MET A 126 2.60 5.84 -4.63
C MET A 126 2.16 6.98 -5.56
N ARG A 127 2.17 8.24 -5.10
CA ARG A 127 1.83 9.41 -5.95
C ARG A 127 2.82 9.60 -7.10
N ASP A 128 4.10 9.38 -6.84
CA ASP A 128 5.17 9.53 -7.82
C ASP A 128 5.30 8.32 -8.78
N GLY A 129 4.47 7.29 -8.62
CA GLY A 129 4.54 6.08 -9.44
C GLY A 129 5.83 5.28 -9.24
N LYS A 130 6.43 5.34 -8.04
CA LYS A 130 7.65 4.59 -7.70
C LYS A 130 7.36 3.09 -7.54
N SER A 131 8.41 2.28 -7.59
CA SER A 131 8.38 0.86 -7.24
C SER A 131 8.66 0.62 -5.75
N PRO A 132 8.29 -0.56 -5.20
CA PRO A 132 8.67 -0.93 -3.84
C PRO A 132 10.19 -0.84 -3.58
N PHE A 133 11.02 -1.16 -4.57
CA PHE A 133 12.48 -1.00 -4.49
C PHE A 133 12.88 0.47 -4.32
N GLN A 134 12.29 1.39 -5.08
CA GLN A 134 12.57 2.81 -4.94
C GLN A 134 12.04 3.39 -3.62
N LEU A 135 10.91 2.87 -3.11
CA LEU A 135 10.37 3.25 -1.80
C LEU A 135 11.37 2.96 -0.68
N VAL A 136 11.98 1.77 -0.64
CA VAL A 136 12.93 1.42 0.43
C VAL A 136 14.25 2.21 0.36
N GLN A 137 14.53 2.86 -0.77
CA GLN A 137 15.67 3.77 -0.93
C GLN A 137 15.38 5.19 -0.44
N MET A 138 14.11 5.53 -0.17
CA MET A 138 13.76 6.85 0.34
C MET A 138 14.37 7.06 1.75
N PRO A 139 14.86 8.27 2.06
CA PRO A 139 15.42 8.55 3.36
C PRO A 139 14.37 8.37 4.45
N GLY A 140 14.79 7.82 5.59
CA GLY A 140 13.90 7.58 6.72
C GLY A 140 13.34 8.90 7.25
N VAL A 141 12.02 8.98 7.40
CA VAL A 141 11.33 10.14 7.98
C VAL A 141 10.84 9.76 9.38
N ILE A 142 10.88 10.71 10.32
CA ILE A 142 10.22 10.61 11.62
C ILE A 142 9.28 11.80 11.75
N VAL A 143 8.04 11.54 12.16
CA VAL A 143 7.04 12.58 12.41
C VAL A 143 6.60 12.58 13.86
N GLU A 144 7.10 13.55 14.60
CA GLU A 144 6.78 13.77 16.02
C GLU A 144 5.50 14.60 16.13
N ARG A 145 4.58 14.16 17.01
CA ARG A 145 3.49 15.03 17.45
C ARG A 145 4.03 15.92 18.56
N LEU A 146 3.95 17.22 18.38
CA LEU A 146 4.13 18.17 19.46
C LEU A 146 2.81 18.20 20.22
N VAL A 147 2.77 17.49 21.35
CA VAL A 147 1.72 17.72 22.33
C VAL A 147 2.19 18.93 23.13
N SER A 148 1.55 20.08 22.93
CA SER A 148 1.75 21.25 23.78
C SER A 148 1.18 20.92 25.17
N ASP A 149 2.03 20.41 26.07
CA ASP A 149 1.75 20.33 27.52
C ASP A 149 1.84 21.73 28.19
N ALA A 150 1.99 22.80 27.42
CA ALA A 150 2.04 24.16 27.93
C ALA A 150 0.63 24.61 28.34
N LEU A 151 0.45 24.92 29.64
CA LEU A 151 -0.72 25.63 30.16
C LEU A 151 -0.95 26.89 29.32
N GLY A 152 -1.95 26.89 28.44
CA GLY A 152 -2.39 28.08 27.71
C GLY A 152 -2.66 27.89 26.21
N ASP A 153 -2.31 26.75 25.61
CA ASP A 153 -2.59 26.50 24.20
C ASP A 153 -4.04 26.00 24.01
N PRO A 154 -4.79 26.49 22.99
CA PRO A 154 -6.16 26.05 22.77
C PRO A 154 -6.21 24.54 22.46
N PRO A 155 -7.23 23.80 22.96
CA PRO A 155 -7.35 22.37 22.72
C PRO A 155 -7.60 22.14 21.22
N GLY A 156 -6.56 21.76 20.48
CA GLY A 156 -6.69 21.45 19.06
C GLY A 156 -5.50 21.78 18.16
N SER A 157 -4.48 22.51 18.63
CA SER A 157 -3.26 22.80 17.84
C SER A 157 -2.35 21.56 17.72
N ARG A 158 -2.75 20.57 16.92
CA ARG A 158 -1.89 19.42 16.59
C ARG A 158 -0.75 19.87 15.66
N GLN A 159 0.37 20.27 16.24
CA GLN A 159 1.56 20.58 15.48
C GLN A 159 2.39 19.30 15.28
N PHE A 160 2.80 19.03 14.04
CA PHE A 160 3.68 17.91 13.71
C PHE A 160 5.05 18.43 13.29
N LYS A 161 6.11 17.85 13.85
CA LYS A 161 7.48 18.13 13.43
C LYS A 161 8.01 16.96 12.61
N GLN A 162 8.35 17.24 11.36
CA GLN A 162 9.03 16.30 10.49
C GLN A 162 10.54 16.42 10.67
N LYS A 163 11.21 15.28 10.86
CA LYS A 163 12.66 15.16 10.84
C LYS A 163 13.04 14.15 9.77
N PHE A 164 13.94 14.54 8.88
CA PHE A 164 14.56 13.63 7.94
C PHE A 164 15.79 13.01 8.60
N ASN A 165 15.96 11.71 8.43
CA ASN A 165 17.26 11.09 8.62
C ASN A 165 18.02 11.30 7.31
N ASP A 166 18.74 12.42 7.21
CA ASP A 166 19.48 12.87 6.00
C ASP A 166 20.64 11.94 5.59
N ARG A 167 20.79 10.81 6.27
CA ARG A 167 21.76 9.79 5.89
C ARG A 167 21.09 8.82 4.93
N TYR A 168 21.44 8.99 3.66
CA TYR A 168 21.14 8.02 2.61
C TYR A 168 21.46 6.63 3.13
N PRO A 169 20.58 5.64 2.98
CA PRO A 169 21.03 4.29 3.20
C PRO A 169 22.15 4.03 2.17
N LEU A 170 23.36 3.76 2.67
CA LEU A 170 24.53 3.42 1.88
C LEU A 170 24.31 2.05 1.21
N PHE A 171 23.38 1.99 0.27
CA PHE A 171 23.13 0.82 -0.55
C PHE A 171 23.89 0.98 -1.88
N THR A 172 25.21 1.12 -1.80
CA THR A 172 26.10 0.74 -2.90
C THR A 172 26.46 -0.72 -2.70
N TRP A 173 25.61 -1.63 -3.17
CA TRP A 173 25.95 -3.06 -3.28
C TRP A 173 26.23 -3.33 -4.76
N PHE A 174 27.52 -3.31 -5.12
CA PHE A 174 28.03 -3.88 -6.36
C PHE A 174 28.03 -5.41 -6.26
#